data_AF-A0A0G9JVU6-F1
#
_entry.id   AF-A0A0G9JVU6-F1
#
_cell.length_a   1.000
_cell.length_b   1.000
_cell.length_c   1.000
_cell.angle_alpha   90.00
_cell.angle_beta   90.00
_cell.angle_gamma   90.00
#
_symmetry.space_group_name_H-M   'P 1'
#
loop_
_entity.id
_entity.type
_entity.pdbx_description
1 polymer ?
#
loop_
_entity_poly.entity_id
_entity_poly.type
_entity_poly.pdbx_seq_one_letter_code
_entity_poly.pdbx_strand_id
1 'polypeptide(L)'
;MSHNISGVIKSIQKIMRNDRGLNGDAQRIEQLGWMIFLKIFDDKDLEIELIKDDYISPIPSKLQWRNWAKDDEGITGDELLDFIDNKLFTTLKNLPTAATNKRALLIREVFEGNNNYMKSGTIIRQVLNKINEIDFNNSEDRHLFGDIYETILKELQSAGNSGEFYTPRAITQFITQMIDPKLNEITLDPACGTGGFLVNTIEHIKSNGEVKTPEDRLTLQQNIRGVELKPLPHMLALTNLILHDIEIPNIIYDDALSKEMSSISQKDRVDCILANPPFGGVVTDGMETNFSANFRTKESADLFLILMINYLKDGGRAGIVLPDGSLTGDGVKQRIREKLLTDCNLHTIVRLPNSVFQPYASVATNLLFFTKGTPTKEIWYYEHKLPEDQKAYSKTKPIKLEEFEPLKLWWNNRVENKQAWKVNIETIKTNGYNLDIKNPHKNEVEINYTSTELLDLLSKSLLKSSNLIEKLKSELK
;
A
#
# COMPACT_ATOMS: atom_id res chain seq x y z
N MET A 1 20.90 -24.15 9.37
CA MET A 1 21.82 -23.02 9.12
C MET A 1 20.98 -21.90 8.57
N SER A 2 20.79 -20.80 9.30
CA SER A 2 19.99 -19.67 8.82
C SER A 2 20.69 -19.06 7.60
N HIS A 3 20.10 -19.19 6.41
CA HIS A 3 20.62 -18.53 5.21
C HIS A 3 20.67 -17.00 5.45
N ASN A 4 21.84 -16.38 5.25
CA ASN A 4 22.02 -14.95 5.46
C ASN A 4 21.44 -14.15 4.29
N ILE A 5 20.14 -13.96 4.33
CA ILE A 5 19.34 -13.41 3.24
C ILE A 5 19.38 -11.89 3.11
N SER A 6 19.52 -11.19 4.23
CA SER A 6 19.94 -9.79 4.16
C SER A 6 21.26 -9.66 3.40
N GLY A 7 22.15 -10.66 3.52
CA GLY A 7 23.36 -10.79 2.71
C GLY A 7 23.08 -10.99 1.22
N VAL A 8 22.15 -11.88 0.84
CA VAL A 8 21.79 -12.14 -0.57
C VAL A 8 21.24 -10.87 -1.24
N ILE A 9 20.27 -10.20 -0.62
CA ILE A 9 19.67 -8.98 -1.20
C ILE A 9 20.68 -7.83 -1.29
N LYS A 10 21.48 -7.62 -0.25
CA LYS A 10 22.57 -6.61 -0.29
C LYS A 10 23.59 -6.96 -1.38
N SER A 11 23.88 -8.24 -1.57
CA SER A 11 24.76 -8.72 -2.65
C SER A 11 24.15 -8.41 -4.01
N ILE A 12 22.87 -8.73 -4.23
CA ILE A 12 22.17 -8.44 -5.47
C ILE A 12 22.21 -6.94 -5.78
N GLN A 13 21.85 -6.10 -4.82
CA GLN A 13 21.93 -4.64 -5.00
C GLN A 13 23.33 -4.14 -5.31
N LYS A 14 24.34 -4.69 -4.63
CA LYS A 14 25.75 -4.36 -4.88
C LYS A 14 26.15 -4.75 -6.31
N ILE A 15 25.72 -5.90 -6.80
CA ILE A 15 25.94 -6.35 -8.18
C ILE A 15 25.26 -5.37 -9.15
N MET A 16 23.99 -5.06 -8.92
CA MET A 16 23.19 -4.17 -9.78
C MET A 16 23.71 -2.73 -9.83
N ARG A 17 24.37 -2.22 -8.79
CA ARG A 17 25.03 -0.89 -8.81
C ARG A 17 26.12 -0.76 -9.88
N ASN A 18 26.65 -1.88 -10.37
CA ASN A 18 27.65 -1.88 -11.43
C ASN A 18 27.02 -1.82 -12.83
N ASP A 19 25.69 -1.97 -12.95
CA ASP A 19 25.02 -1.90 -14.25
C ASP A 19 24.74 -0.43 -14.63
N ARG A 20 25.35 0.01 -15.72
CA ARG A 20 25.22 1.37 -16.27
C ARG A 20 23.78 1.74 -16.68
N GLY A 21 22.91 0.76 -16.85
CA GLY A 21 21.51 0.95 -17.21
C GLY A 21 20.61 1.37 -16.06
N LEU A 22 21.07 1.21 -14.81
CA LEU A 22 20.25 1.41 -13.62
C LEU A 22 20.59 2.71 -12.89
N ASN A 23 19.60 3.59 -12.79
CA ASN A 23 19.68 4.84 -12.07
C ASN A 23 18.83 4.80 -10.79
N GLY A 24 19.49 4.76 -9.64
CA GLY A 24 18.83 4.78 -8.33
C GLY A 24 18.24 3.42 -7.88
N ASP A 25 17.74 3.40 -6.64
CA ASP A 25 17.21 2.18 -6.02
C ASP A 25 15.85 1.78 -6.58
N ALA A 26 15.02 2.74 -7.03
CA ALA A 26 13.72 2.45 -7.62
C ALA A 26 13.83 1.56 -8.88
N GLN A 27 14.73 1.90 -9.82
CA GLN A 27 14.96 1.07 -11.01
C GLN A 27 15.56 -0.29 -10.65
N ARG A 28 16.45 -0.38 -9.65
CA ARG A 28 16.95 -1.66 -9.16
C ARG A 28 15.82 -2.54 -8.63
N ILE A 29 14.89 -1.96 -7.89
CA ILE A 29 13.76 -2.71 -7.34
C ILE A 29 12.78 -3.11 -8.44
N GLU A 30 12.57 -2.27 -9.45
CA GLU A 30 11.78 -2.62 -10.64
C GLU A 30 12.37 -3.84 -11.36
N GLN A 31 13.69 -3.88 -11.56
CA GLN A 31 14.35 -5.02 -12.19
C GLN A 31 14.30 -6.28 -11.34
N LEU A 32 14.45 -6.15 -10.02
CA LEU A 32 14.28 -7.28 -9.11
C LEU A 32 12.85 -7.79 -9.11
N GLY A 33 11.86 -6.90 -9.16
CA GLY A 33 10.46 -7.22 -9.09
C GLY A 33 10.04 -8.20 -10.19
N TRP A 34 10.38 -7.91 -11.45
CA TRP A 34 9.99 -8.81 -12.56
C TRP A 34 10.76 -10.14 -12.54
N MET A 35 12.04 -10.13 -12.14
CA MET A 35 12.85 -11.35 -12.04
C MET A 35 12.30 -12.28 -10.94
N ILE A 36 12.02 -11.72 -9.77
CA ILE A 36 11.44 -12.44 -8.63
C ILE A 36 10.03 -12.91 -8.97
N PHE A 37 9.21 -12.09 -9.63
CA PHE A 37 7.89 -12.49 -10.11
C PHE A 37 7.97 -13.75 -10.99
N LEU A 38 8.84 -13.76 -12.01
CA LEU A 38 8.99 -14.93 -12.88
C LEU A 38 9.46 -16.17 -12.14
N LYS A 39 10.41 -16.01 -11.22
CA LYS A 39 10.91 -17.12 -10.40
C LYS A 39 9.79 -17.72 -9.54
N ILE A 40 9.06 -16.88 -8.81
CA ILE A 40 7.93 -17.32 -7.97
C ILE A 40 6.85 -17.98 -8.81
N PHE A 41 6.52 -17.38 -9.96
CA PHE A 41 5.51 -17.92 -10.84
C PHE A 41 5.89 -19.32 -11.35
N ASP A 42 7.15 -19.51 -11.74
CA ASP A 42 7.65 -20.80 -12.21
C ASP A 42 7.69 -21.87 -11.09
N ASP A 43 8.06 -21.48 -9.87
CA ASP A 43 8.03 -22.38 -8.72
C ASP A 43 6.59 -22.79 -8.36
N LYS A 44 5.63 -21.86 -8.49
CA LYS A 44 4.20 -22.16 -8.33
C LYS A 44 3.64 -23.00 -9.48
N ASP A 45 4.14 -22.81 -10.70
CA ASP A 45 3.81 -23.71 -11.81
C ASP A 45 4.28 -25.14 -11.50
N LEU A 46 5.51 -25.33 -11.02
CA LEU A 46 6.02 -26.63 -10.58
C LEU A 46 5.11 -27.28 -9.53
N GLU A 47 4.71 -26.53 -8.51
CA GLU A 47 3.82 -27.03 -7.45
C GLU A 47 2.49 -27.53 -8.03
N ILE A 48 1.91 -26.78 -8.98
CA ILE A 48 0.63 -27.14 -9.59
C ILE A 48 0.77 -28.32 -10.55
N GLU A 49 1.85 -28.38 -11.34
CA GLU A 49 2.17 -29.50 -12.23
C GLU A 49 2.28 -30.84 -11.46
N LEU A 50 2.72 -30.80 -10.19
CA LEU A 50 2.79 -31.98 -9.33
C LEU A 50 1.43 -32.45 -8.78
N ILE A 51 0.43 -31.55 -8.75
CA ILE A 51 -0.89 -31.79 -8.14
C ILE A 51 -1.96 -32.01 -9.21
N LYS A 52 -1.83 -31.38 -10.38
CA LYS A 52 -2.82 -31.35 -11.46
C LYS A 52 -2.18 -31.82 -12.77
N ASP A 53 -2.45 -33.06 -13.17
CA ASP A 53 -1.88 -33.69 -14.38
C ASP A 53 -2.25 -32.98 -15.70
N ASP A 54 -3.37 -32.26 -15.73
CA ASP A 54 -3.87 -31.52 -16.89
C ASP A 54 -3.44 -30.05 -16.93
N TYR A 55 -2.64 -29.61 -15.94
CA TYR A 55 -2.17 -28.25 -15.88
C TYR A 55 -1.12 -27.97 -16.96
N ILE A 56 -1.30 -26.84 -17.65
CA ILE A 56 -0.35 -26.33 -18.63
C ILE A 56 0.00 -24.89 -18.24
N SER A 57 1.29 -24.65 -18.00
CA SER A 57 1.80 -23.31 -17.75
C SER A 57 1.44 -22.37 -18.90
N PRO A 58 0.95 -21.15 -18.61
CA PRO A 58 0.77 -20.12 -19.64
C PRO A 58 2.09 -19.62 -20.22
N ILE A 59 3.22 -19.82 -19.52
CA ILE A 59 4.55 -19.43 -19.97
C ILE A 59 5.09 -20.53 -20.89
N PRO A 60 5.46 -20.22 -22.15
CA PRO A 60 6.09 -21.19 -23.04
C PRO A 60 7.31 -21.81 -22.39
N SER A 61 7.51 -23.13 -22.55
CA SER A 61 8.58 -23.88 -21.87
C SER A 61 9.95 -23.18 -21.92
N LYS A 62 10.39 -22.69 -23.08
CA LYS A 62 11.70 -22.01 -23.23
C LYS A 62 11.86 -20.72 -22.40
N LEU A 63 10.76 -20.13 -21.94
CA LEU A 63 10.70 -18.87 -21.19
C LEU A 63 10.44 -19.07 -19.69
N GLN A 64 10.13 -20.30 -19.27
CA GLN A 64 10.00 -20.67 -17.87
C GLN A 64 11.36 -20.52 -17.17
N TRP A 65 11.37 -19.95 -15.95
CA TRP A 65 12.60 -19.65 -15.22
C TRP A 65 13.56 -20.84 -15.16
N ARG A 66 13.03 -22.04 -14.86
CA ARG A 66 13.77 -23.30 -14.79
C ARG A 66 14.59 -23.64 -16.04
N ASN A 67 14.25 -23.11 -17.21
CA ASN A 67 14.85 -23.49 -18.49
C ASN A 67 15.90 -22.50 -19.03
N TRP A 68 15.99 -21.28 -18.50
CA TRP A 68 16.96 -20.28 -18.97
C TRP A 68 17.74 -19.58 -17.84
N ALA A 69 17.15 -19.47 -16.66
CA ALA A 69 17.73 -18.75 -15.53
C ALA A 69 18.33 -19.67 -14.45
N LYS A 70 17.79 -20.88 -14.26
CA LYS A 70 18.17 -21.78 -13.15
C LYS A 70 19.60 -22.34 -13.22
N ASP A 71 20.13 -22.55 -14.42
CA ASP A 71 21.51 -23.01 -14.60
C ASP A 71 22.48 -21.84 -14.38
N ASP A 72 23.35 -21.96 -13.36
CA ASP A 72 24.33 -20.93 -12.99
C ASP A 72 25.39 -20.70 -14.09
N GLU A 73 25.62 -21.70 -14.95
CA GLU A 73 26.50 -21.63 -16.14
C GLU A 73 25.72 -21.37 -17.44
N GLY A 74 24.42 -21.06 -17.35
CA GLY A 74 23.56 -20.79 -18.50
C GLY A 74 23.90 -19.50 -19.28
N ILE A 75 23.05 -19.16 -20.26
CA ILE A 75 23.23 -18.02 -21.16
C ILE A 75 23.64 -16.73 -20.42
N THR A 76 24.58 -15.96 -20.97
CA THR A 76 25.14 -14.76 -20.34
C THR A 76 25.59 -13.73 -21.39
N GLY A 77 26.07 -12.56 -20.95
CA GLY A 77 26.56 -11.52 -21.85
C GLY A 77 25.49 -11.02 -22.83
N ASP A 78 25.90 -10.67 -24.05
CA ASP A 78 25.00 -10.09 -25.05
C ASP A 78 23.86 -11.04 -25.47
N GLU A 79 24.11 -12.36 -25.43
CA GLU A 79 23.09 -13.37 -25.73
C GLU A 79 21.94 -13.33 -24.71
N LEU A 80 22.25 -13.22 -23.42
CA LEU A 80 21.23 -13.11 -22.37
C LEU A 80 20.46 -11.80 -22.48
N LEU A 81 21.15 -10.70 -22.81
CA LEU A 81 20.49 -9.40 -22.97
C LEU A 81 19.52 -9.42 -24.17
N ASP A 82 19.94 -9.95 -25.32
CA ASP A 82 19.06 -10.13 -26.49
C ASP A 82 17.88 -11.05 -26.18
N PHE A 83 18.12 -12.16 -25.47
CA PHE A 83 17.06 -13.06 -25.05
C PHE A 83 16.01 -12.35 -24.19
N ILE A 84 16.43 -11.57 -23.19
CA ILE A 84 15.51 -10.86 -22.31
C ILE A 84 14.72 -9.81 -23.09
N ASP A 85 15.42 -8.92 -23.80
CA ASP A 85 14.80 -7.76 -24.44
C ASP A 85 13.90 -8.15 -25.61
N ASN A 86 14.38 -9.05 -26.48
CA ASN A 86 13.73 -9.32 -27.76
C ASN A 86 12.85 -10.58 -27.75
N LYS A 87 13.09 -11.54 -26.85
CA LYS A 87 12.33 -12.81 -26.80
C LYS A 87 11.43 -12.89 -25.57
N LEU A 88 11.98 -12.77 -24.37
CA LEU A 88 11.25 -12.93 -23.11
C LEU A 88 10.17 -11.85 -22.98
N PHE A 89 10.55 -10.58 -22.90
CA PHE A 89 9.59 -9.49 -22.72
C PHE A 89 8.59 -9.42 -23.88
N THR A 90 9.05 -9.53 -25.13
CA THR A 90 8.18 -9.53 -26.30
C THR A 90 7.13 -10.64 -26.26
N THR A 91 7.52 -11.87 -25.90
CA THR A 91 6.56 -12.99 -25.88
C THR A 91 5.58 -12.86 -24.72
N LEU A 92 6.07 -12.49 -23.53
CA LEU A 92 5.21 -12.37 -22.34
C LEU A 92 4.19 -11.23 -22.45
N LYS A 93 4.55 -10.11 -23.10
CA LYS A 93 3.64 -9.02 -23.47
C LYS A 93 2.53 -9.45 -24.45
N ASN A 94 2.76 -10.51 -25.22
CA ASN A 94 1.87 -10.96 -26.30
C ASN A 94 1.25 -12.33 -26.01
N LEU A 95 1.22 -12.78 -24.75
CA LEU A 95 0.57 -14.05 -24.40
C LEU A 95 -0.92 -14.03 -24.79
N PRO A 96 -1.45 -15.16 -25.31
CA PRO A 96 -2.83 -15.23 -25.76
C PRO A 96 -3.78 -15.05 -24.58
N THR A 97 -4.66 -14.05 -24.69
CA THR A 97 -5.61 -13.64 -23.64
C THR A 97 -6.97 -14.29 -23.81
N ALA A 98 -7.00 -15.60 -24.07
CA ALA A 98 -8.28 -16.32 -24.05
C ALA A 98 -8.91 -16.12 -22.66
N ALA A 99 -10.21 -15.79 -22.61
CA ALA A 99 -10.92 -15.46 -21.37
C ALA A 99 -10.82 -16.57 -20.28
N THR A 100 -10.45 -17.78 -20.68
CA THR A 100 -10.26 -18.94 -19.81
C THR A 100 -8.90 -18.99 -19.11
N ASN A 101 -7.87 -18.29 -19.58
CA ASN A 101 -6.52 -18.33 -18.99
C ASN A 101 -6.17 -17.04 -18.23
N LYS A 102 -6.76 -16.88 -17.04
CA LYS A 102 -6.50 -15.71 -16.17
C LYS A 102 -5.04 -15.57 -15.76
N ARG A 103 -4.28 -16.66 -15.64
CA ARG A 103 -2.85 -16.61 -15.32
C ARG A 103 -2.03 -15.96 -16.44
N ALA A 104 -2.37 -16.24 -17.70
CA ALA A 104 -1.73 -15.58 -18.85
C ALA A 104 -1.99 -14.07 -18.87
N LEU A 105 -3.20 -13.62 -18.47
CA LEU A 105 -3.53 -12.19 -18.33
C LEU A 105 -2.62 -11.51 -17.31
N LEU A 106 -2.45 -12.11 -16.13
CA LEU A 106 -1.60 -11.54 -15.07
C LEU A 106 -0.16 -11.35 -15.53
N ILE A 107 0.41 -12.36 -16.21
CA ILE A 107 1.76 -12.26 -16.76
C ILE A 107 1.82 -11.14 -17.80
N ARG A 108 0.84 -11.08 -18.71
CA ARG A 108 0.79 -10.04 -19.72
C ARG A 108 0.76 -8.64 -19.10
N GLU A 109 -0.11 -8.40 -18.12
CA GLU A 109 -0.22 -7.11 -17.42
C GLU A 109 1.10 -6.70 -16.76
N VAL A 110 1.75 -7.64 -16.05
CA VAL A 110 3.07 -7.40 -15.43
C VAL A 110 4.10 -7.01 -16.49
N PHE A 111 4.17 -7.75 -17.60
CA PHE A 111 5.19 -7.49 -18.61
C PHE A 111 4.86 -6.30 -19.52
N GLU A 112 3.58 -5.93 -19.73
CA GLU A 112 3.19 -4.71 -20.44
C GLU A 112 3.57 -3.45 -19.64
N GLY A 113 3.41 -3.48 -18.31
CA GLY A 113 3.71 -2.35 -17.43
C GLY A 113 5.19 -2.14 -17.10
N ASN A 114 6.07 -3.11 -17.39
CA ASN A 114 7.47 -3.09 -16.97
C ASN A 114 8.44 -3.27 -18.16
N ASN A 115 9.70 -2.83 -17.99
CA ASN A 115 10.76 -3.01 -19.00
C ASN A 115 12.08 -3.46 -18.36
N ASN A 116 12.93 -4.11 -19.16
CA ASN A 116 14.31 -4.36 -18.76
C ASN A 116 15.18 -3.09 -18.98
N TYR A 117 15.77 -2.57 -17.92
CA TYR A 117 16.69 -1.43 -17.99
C TYR A 117 18.16 -1.83 -17.87
N MET A 118 18.46 -3.05 -17.42
CA MET A 118 19.83 -3.52 -17.30
C MET A 118 20.49 -3.60 -18.68
N LYS A 119 21.77 -3.19 -18.76
CA LYS A 119 22.54 -3.12 -20.01
C LYS A 119 23.73 -4.06 -20.05
N SER A 120 23.89 -4.93 -19.05
CA SER A 120 24.94 -5.95 -19.02
C SER A 120 24.37 -7.32 -18.68
N GLY A 121 24.32 -8.21 -19.68
CA GLY A 121 23.87 -9.58 -19.45
C GLY A 121 24.77 -10.36 -18.48
N THR A 122 26.05 -10.01 -18.34
CA THR A 122 26.91 -10.63 -17.32
C THR A 122 26.52 -10.22 -15.90
N ILE A 123 26.05 -8.98 -15.71
CA ILE A 123 25.53 -8.51 -14.42
C ILE A 123 24.16 -9.13 -14.17
N ILE A 124 23.29 -9.19 -15.19
CA ILE A 124 22.00 -9.89 -15.07
C ILE A 124 22.23 -11.34 -14.62
N ARG A 125 23.14 -12.09 -15.27
CA ARG A 125 23.47 -13.46 -14.87
C ARG A 125 23.91 -13.56 -13.40
N GLN A 126 24.76 -12.65 -12.92
CA GLN A 126 25.14 -12.63 -11.50
C GLN A 126 23.95 -12.41 -10.57
N VAL A 127 22.98 -11.57 -10.96
CA VAL A 127 21.74 -11.36 -10.22
C VAL A 127 20.88 -12.62 -10.23
N LEU A 128 20.70 -13.27 -11.39
CA LEU A 128 19.92 -14.51 -11.52
C LEU A 128 20.48 -15.61 -10.63
N ASN A 129 21.81 -15.82 -10.64
CA ASN A 129 22.45 -16.83 -9.82
C ASN A 129 22.22 -16.57 -8.31
N LYS A 130 22.22 -15.29 -7.90
CA LYS A 130 21.88 -14.92 -6.52
C LYS A 130 20.41 -15.13 -6.18
N ILE A 131 19.50 -14.94 -7.13
CA ILE A 131 18.07 -15.25 -6.94
C ILE A 131 17.86 -16.76 -6.85
N ASN A 132 18.60 -17.58 -7.61
CA ASN A 132 18.53 -19.04 -7.57
C ASN A 132 18.97 -19.64 -6.22
N GLU A 133 19.74 -18.92 -5.41
CA GLU A 133 20.06 -19.32 -4.03
C GLU A 133 18.83 -19.37 -3.11
N ILE A 134 17.68 -18.85 -3.56
CA ILE A 134 16.42 -18.80 -2.83
C ILE A 134 15.47 -19.87 -3.41
N ASP A 135 15.05 -20.83 -2.58
CA ASP A 135 14.01 -21.81 -2.93
C ASP A 135 12.65 -21.35 -2.37
N PHE A 136 11.67 -21.11 -3.25
CA PHE A 136 10.37 -20.55 -2.86
C PHE A 136 9.35 -21.63 -2.48
N ASN A 137 9.68 -22.91 -2.63
CA ASN A 137 8.78 -24.02 -2.34
C ASN A 137 8.90 -24.54 -0.89
N ASN A 138 10.00 -24.22 -0.21
CA ASN A 138 10.21 -24.60 1.17
C ASN A 138 9.43 -23.68 2.13
N SER A 139 8.70 -24.26 3.10
CA SER A 139 7.93 -23.50 4.09
C SER A 139 8.78 -22.61 5.00
N GLU A 140 10.00 -23.04 5.34
CA GLU A 140 10.95 -22.18 6.07
C GLU A 140 11.37 -20.99 5.18
N ASP A 141 11.57 -21.23 3.89
CA ASP A 141 12.00 -20.20 2.94
C ASP A 141 10.85 -19.27 2.48
N ARG A 142 9.58 -19.67 2.63
CA ARG A 142 8.41 -18.80 2.37
C ARG A 142 8.28 -17.66 3.37
N HIS A 143 8.37 -17.94 4.67
CA HIS A 143 8.38 -16.88 5.69
C HIS A 143 9.57 -15.93 5.50
N LEU A 144 10.69 -16.55 5.18
CA LEU A 144 11.96 -15.91 4.91
C LEU A 144 11.93 -15.03 3.65
N PHE A 145 11.16 -15.42 2.63
CA PHE A 145 10.87 -14.57 1.48
C PHE A 145 9.93 -13.41 1.83
N GLY A 146 8.91 -13.63 2.67
CA GLY A 146 8.10 -12.54 3.21
C GLY A 146 8.99 -11.43 3.78
N ASP A 147 10.02 -11.80 4.55
CA ASP A 147 11.00 -10.85 5.10
C ASP A 147 11.88 -10.17 4.03
N ILE A 148 12.28 -10.90 2.98
CA ILE A 148 12.99 -10.35 1.80
C ILE A 148 12.14 -9.29 1.14
N TYR A 149 10.90 -9.66 0.86
CA TYR A 149 9.94 -8.86 0.16
C TYR A 149 9.64 -7.59 0.95
N GLU A 150 9.40 -7.70 2.26
CA GLU A 150 9.27 -6.56 3.16
C GLU A 150 10.53 -5.69 3.19
N THR A 151 11.71 -6.28 3.09
CA THR A 151 12.96 -5.50 3.01
C THR A 151 13.03 -4.71 1.71
N ILE A 152 12.73 -5.34 0.57
CA ILE A 152 12.64 -4.69 -0.73
C ILE A 152 11.62 -3.54 -0.67
N LEU A 153 10.43 -3.78 -0.09
CA LEU A 153 9.38 -2.78 0.08
C LEU A 153 9.83 -1.61 0.97
N LYS A 154 10.52 -1.88 2.09
CA LYS A 154 11.08 -0.86 3.00
C LYS A 154 12.21 -0.04 2.38
N GLU A 155 12.93 -0.62 1.44
CA GLU A 155 13.98 0.08 0.69
C GLU A 155 13.37 0.91 -0.44
N LEU A 156 12.34 0.40 -1.12
CA LEU A 156 11.50 1.14 -2.07
C LEU A 156 10.95 2.41 -1.43
N GLN A 157 10.38 2.25 -0.23
CA GLN A 157 9.98 3.34 0.64
C GLN A 157 11.12 4.36 0.81
N SER A 158 12.32 3.90 1.18
CA SER A 158 13.44 4.80 1.47
C SER A 158 14.08 5.46 0.24
N ALA A 159 13.86 4.92 -0.96
CA ALA A 159 14.51 5.32 -2.20
C ALA A 159 14.03 6.65 -2.79
N GLY A 160 12.93 7.22 -2.26
CA GLY A 160 12.55 8.63 -2.33
C GLY A 160 12.64 9.33 -3.70
N ASN A 161 11.52 9.33 -4.45
CA ASN A 161 11.05 10.47 -5.27
C ASN A 161 9.69 10.22 -5.95
N SER A 162 9.05 9.05 -5.76
CA SER A 162 7.87 8.65 -6.55
C SER A 162 6.50 9.08 -5.98
N GLY A 163 6.44 9.84 -4.88
CA GLY A 163 5.16 10.18 -4.22
C GLY A 163 4.37 8.96 -3.72
N GLU A 164 5.08 7.86 -3.45
CA GLU A 164 4.49 6.59 -3.02
C GLU A 164 4.42 6.56 -1.48
N PHE A 165 3.19 6.64 -0.96
CA PHE A 165 2.93 6.56 0.47
C PHE A 165 2.76 5.09 0.86
N TYR A 166 3.69 4.57 1.65
CA TYR A 166 3.54 3.23 2.21
C TYR A 166 2.87 3.25 3.56
N THR A 167 1.94 2.32 3.78
CA THR A 167 1.24 2.16 5.04
C THR A 167 2.06 1.30 6.00
N PRO A 168 2.45 1.79 7.20
CA PRO A 168 3.16 0.98 8.18
C PRO A 168 2.39 -0.31 8.51
N ARG A 169 3.09 -1.44 8.65
CA ARG A 169 2.47 -2.75 8.86
C ARG A 169 1.54 -2.79 10.08
N ALA A 170 1.96 -2.14 11.17
CA ALA A 170 1.14 -2.00 12.37
C ALA A 170 -0.23 -1.36 12.08
N ILE A 171 -0.30 -0.38 11.17
CA ILE A 171 -1.56 0.26 10.77
C ILE A 171 -2.40 -0.70 9.95
N THR A 172 -1.81 -1.36 8.95
CA THR A 172 -2.54 -2.31 8.11
C THR A 172 -3.12 -3.47 8.93
N GLN A 173 -2.35 -3.99 9.88
CA GLN A 173 -2.77 -5.05 10.81
C GLN A 173 -3.86 -4.57 11.76
N PHE A 174 -3.67 -3.40 12.39
CA PHE A 174 -4.66 -2.84 13.32
C PHE A 174 -6.01 -2.60 12.63
N ILE A 175 -6.03 -1.93 11.48
CA ILE A 175 -7.27 -1.68 10.73
C ILE A 175 -7.92 -3.01 10.35
N THR A 176 -7.15 -3.99 9.87
CA THR A 176 -7.68 -5.31 9.53
C THR A 176 -8.33 -5.99 10.72
N GLN A 177 -7.69 -5.96 11.90
CA GLN A 177 -8.25 -6.54 13.12
C GLN A 177 -9.55 -5.85 13.57
N MET A 178 -9.66 -4.53 13.39
CA MET A 178 -10.87 -3.80 13.79
C MET A 178 -12.01 -3.91 12.78
N ILE A 179 -11.69 -4.06 11.49
CA ILE A 179 -12.68 -4.36 10.45
C ILE A 179 -13.10 -5.82 10.51
N ASP A 180 -12.22 -6.74 10.91
CA ASP A 180 -12.51 -8.16 11.03
C ASP A 180 -13.20 -8.76 9.78
N PRO A 181 -12.60 -8.69 8.57
CA PRO A 181 -13.18 -9.29 7.36
C PRO A 181 -13.35 -10.80 7.49
N LYS A 182 -14.40 -11.35 6.86
CA LYS A 182 -14.72 -12.78 6.87
C LYS A 182 -14.55 -13.44 5.50
N LEU A 183 -14.41 -14.76 5.49
CA LEU A 183 -14.19 -15.55 4.27
C LEU A 183 -15.24 -15.27 3.16
N ASN A 184 -16.51 -15.16 3.54
CA ASN A 184 -17.63 -14.97 2.61
C ASN A 184 -17.94 -13.49 2.28
N GLU A 185 -17.10 -12.56 2.75
CA GLU A 185 -17.26 -11.13 2.52
C GLU A 185 -16.30 -10.64 1.44
N ILE A 186 -16.80 -9.80 0.53
CA ILE A 186 -15.96 -9.18 -0.49
C ILE A 186 -15.21 -8.01 0.15
N THR A 187 -13.89 -8.05 0.07
CA THR A 187 -12.99 -7.00 0.54
C THR A 187 -12.33 -6.29 -0.64
N LEU A 188 -12.33 -4.96 -0.63
CA LEU A 188 -11.72 -4.12 -1.65
C LEU A 188 -10.70 -3.16 -1.05
N ASP A 189 -9.55 -3.04 -1.70
CA ASP A 189 -8.64 -1.90 -1.57
C ASP A 189 -8.54 -1.19 -2.94
N PRO A 190 -9.17 -0.02 -3.13
CA PRO A 190 -9.17 0.68 -4.41
C PRO A 190 -7.86 1.43 -4.70
N ALA A 191 -6.88 1.40 -3.79
CA ALA A 191 -5.56 1.99 -3.96
C ALA A 191 -4.52 1.08 -3.30
N CYS A 192 -4.44 -0.16 -3.78
CA CYS A 192 -3.86 -1.25 -3.00
C CYS A 192 -2.34 -1.18 -2.85
N GLY A 193 -1.66 -0.34 -3.63
CA GLY A 193 -0.21 -0.22 -3.59
C GLY A 193 0.42 -1.57 -3.81
N THR A 194 1.21 -2.04 -2.84
CA THR A 194 1.91 -3.33 -2.86
C THR A 194 1.11 -4.47 -2.21
N GLY A 195 -0.20 -4.28 -2.03
CA GLY A 195 -1.14 -5.28 -1.51
C GLY A 195 -1.18 -5.40 0.02
N GLY A 196 -0.72 -4.37 0.75
CA GLY A 196 -0.53 -4.45 2.19
C GLY A 196 -1.80 -4.79 2.99
N PHE A 197 -2.92 -4.13 2.71
CA PHE A 197 -4.21 -4.45 3.35
C PHE A 197 -4.77 -5.80 2.90
N LEU A 198 -4.63 -6.12 1.62
CA LEU A 198 -5.14 -7.38 1.04
C LEU A 198 -4.44 -8.59 1.67
N VAL A 199 -3.12 -8.55 1.81
CA VAL A 199 -2.34 -9.61 2.50
C VAL A 199 -2.75 -9.75 3.96
N ASN A 200 -2.87 -8.65 4.70
CA ASN A 200 -3.33 -8.74 6.08
C ASN A 200 -4.74 -9.31 6.19
N THR A 201 -5.62 -9.01 5.23
CA THR A 201 -6.97 -9.60 5.18
C THR A 201 -6.90 -11.12 4.98
N ILE A 202 -6.07 -11.58 4.04
CA ILE A 202 -5.84 -13.01 3.78
C ILE A 202 -5.35 -13.71 5.06
N GLU A 203 -4.33 -13.16 5.70
CA GLU A 203 -3.75 -13.74 6.92
C GLU A 203 -4.71 -13.68 8.12
N HIS A 204 -5.53 -12.63 8.23
CA HIS A 204 -6.55 -12.51 9.26
C HIS A 204 -7.61 -13.63 9.12
N ILE A 205 -8.14 -13.83 7.91
CA ILE A 205 -9.14 -14.88 7.64
C ILE A 205 -8.54 -16.28 7.86
N LYS A 206 -7.29 -16.50 7.42
CA LYS A 206 -6.57 -17.77 7.66
C LYS A 206 -6.33 -18.02 9.15
N SER A 207 -5.84 -17.02 9.90
CA SER A 207 -5.51 -17.16 11.33
C SER A 207 -6.74 -17.33 12.22
N ASN A 208 -7.90 -16.83 11.80
CA ASN A 208 -9.19 -17.13 12.42
C ASN A 208 -9.69 -18.56 12.15
N GLY A 209 -8.95 -19.36 11.36
CA GLY A 209 -9.30 -20.73 11.03
C GLY A 209 -10.50 -20.85 10.11
N GLU A 210 -10.80 -19.82 9.31
CA GLU A 210 -11.94 -19.83 8.37
C GLU A 210 -11.62 -20.61 7.08
N VAL A 211 -10.34 -20.75 6.70
CA VAL A 211 -9.90 -21.46 5.48
C VAL A 211 -9.44 -22.87 5.82
N LYS A 212 -10.25 -23.89 5.48
CA LYS A 212 -9.94 -25.30 5.80
C LYS A 212 -9.92 -26.20 4.57
N THR A 213 -10.66 -25.83 3.53
CA THR A 213 -10.89 -26.65 2.33
C THR A 213 -10.36 -25.95 1.07
N PRO A 214 -10.16 -26.69 -0.04
CA PRO A 214 -9.88 -26.09 -1.34
C PRO A 214 -10.96 -25.08 -1.77
N GLU A 215 -12.22 -25.34 -1.47
CA GLU A 215 -13.35 -24.45 -1.77
C GLU A 215 -13.26 -23.13 -0.99
N ASP A 216 -12.84 -23.18 0.28
CA ASP A 216 -12.59 -21.97 1.06
C ASP A 216 -11.47 -21.13 0.44
N ARG A 217 -10.39 -21.76 -0.06
CA ARG A 217 -9.29 -21.05 -0.73
C ARG A 217 -9.76 -20.35 -2.00
N LEU A 218 -10.61 -21.01 -2.80
CA LEU A 218 -11.21 -20.42 -3.99
C LEU A 218 -12.12 -19.25 -3.63
N THR A 219 -12.91 -19.38 -2.56
CA THR A 219 -13.80 -18.33 -2.05
C THR A 219 -13.00 -17.11 -1.60
N LEU A 220 -11.95 -17.32 -0.82
CA LEU A 220 -11.03 -16.27 -0.39
C LEU A 220 -10.45 -15.52 -1.61
N GLN A 221 -9.89 -16.25 -2.58
CA GLN A 221 -9.32 -15.65 -3.79
C GLN A 221 -10.31 -14.78 -4.57
N GLN A 222 -11.59 -15.17 -4.66
CA GLN A 222 -12.60 -14.41 -5.38
C GLN A 222 -13.05 -13.14 -4.64
N ASN A 223 -12.93 -13.16 -3.31
CA ASN A 223 -13.44 -12.12 -2.42
C ASN A 223 -12.42 -11.04 -2.09
N ILE A 224 -11.11 -11.27 -2.28
CA ILE A 224 -10.07 -10.26 -2.12
C ILE A 224 -9.84 -9.52 -3.43
N ARG A 225 -10.09 -8.21 -3.46
CA ARG A 225 -10.03 -7.38 -4.67
C ARG A 225 -9.17 -6.14 -4.47
N GLY A 226 -8.42 -5.75 -5.49
CA GLY A 226 -7.58 -4.56 -5.48
C GLY A 226 -7.65 -3.77 -6.77
N VAL A 227 -7.28 -2.49 -6.70
CA VAL A 227 -7.00 -1.65 -7.88
C VAL A 227 -5.69 -0.90 -7.62
N GLU A 228 -4.81 -0.89 -8.61
CA GLU A 228 -3.54 -0.14 -8.54
C GLU A 228 -3.20 0.46 -9.90
N LEU A 229 -2.82 1.73 -9.89
CA LEU A 229 -2.55 2.53 -11.08
C LEU A 229 -1.10 2.38 -11.56
N LYS A 230 -0.15 2.22 -10.64
CA LYS A 230 1.28 2.24 -10.98
C LYS A 230 1.81 0.82 -11.25
N PRO A 231 2.58 0.63 -12.33
CA PRO A 231 2.98 -0.72 -12.75
C PRO A 231 3.86 -1.46 -11.74
N LEU A 232 4.80 -0.76 -11.09
CA LEU A 232 5.67 -1.36 -10.10
C LEU A 232 4.90 -1.81 -8.84
N PRO A 233 4.12 -0.94 -8.15
CA PRO A 233 3.25 -1.37 -7.05
C PRO A 233 2.27 -2.48 -7.45
N HIS A 234 1.68 -2.44 -8.65
CA HIS A 234 0.76 -3.48 -9.14
C HIS A 234 1.44 -4.86 -9.24
N MET A 235 2.59 -4.93 -9.93
CA MET A 235 3.38 -6.16 -10.03
C MET A 235 3.76 -6.71 -8.64
N LEU A 236 4.15 -5.80 -7.75
CA LEU A 236 4.48 -6.13 -6.37
C LEU A 236 3.25 -6.69 -5.65
N ALA A 237 2.08 -6.06 -5.73
CA ALA A 237 0.86 -6.58 -5.11
C ALA A 237 0.47 -7.96 -5.64
N LEU A 238 0.53 -8.19 -6.96
CA LEU A 238 0.29 -9.51 -7.56
C LEU A 238 1.23 -10.56 -6.98
N THR A 239 2.53 -10.28 -6.97
CA THR A 239 3.56 -11.17 -6.43
C THR A 239 3.28 -11.49 -4.97
N ASN A 240 2.96 -10.47 -4.18
CA ASN A 240 2.69 -10.59 -2.75
C ASN A 240 1.48 -11.49 -2.48
N LEU A 241 0.40 -11.35 -3.25
CA LEU A 241 -0.79 -12.18 -3.11
C LEU A 241 -0.51 -13.64 -3.51
N ILE A 242 0.25 -13.89 -4.59
CA ILE A 242 0.66 -15.24 -5.02
C ILE A 242 1.44 -15.96 -3.91
N LEU A 243 2.30 -15.24 -3.21
CA LEU A 243 3.08 -15.79 -2.09
C LEU A 243 2.22 -16.14 -0.87
N HIS A 244 1.10 -15.45 -0.70
CA HIS A 244 0.13 -15.73 0.35
C HIS A 244 -0.98 -16.70 -0.13
N ASP A 245 -0.61 -17.60 -1.06
CA ASP A 245 -1.44 -18.68 -1.61
C ASP A 245 -2.68 -18.23 -2.41
N ILE A 246 -2.63 -17.05 -3.01
CA ILE A 246 -3.64 -16.61 -3.99
C ILE A 246 -3.14 -16.89 -5.40
N GLU A 247 -3.57 -18.00 -6.00
CA GLU A 247 -3.11 -18.44 -7.33
C GLU A 247 -3.44 -17.43 -8.44
N ILE A 248 -4.59 -16.77 -8.35
CA ILE A 248 -5.07 -15.80 -9.34
C ILE A 248 -5.54 -14.54 -8.60
N PRO A 249 -4.62 -13.61 -8.25
CA PRO A 249 -4.98 -12.37 -7.60
C PRO A 249 -5.95 -11.54 -8.43
N ASN A 250 -6.95 -10.94 -7.78
CA ASN A 250 -7.93 -10.07 -8.44
C ASN A 250 -7.54 -8.60 -8.21
N ILE A 251 -6.43 -8.17 -8.83
CA ILE A 251 -5.94 -6.80 -8.77
C ILE A 251 -6.01 -6.20 -10.17
N ILE A 252 -6.85 -5.18 -10.34
CA ILE A 252 -7.04 -4.48 -11.61
C ILE A 252 -5.91 -3.45 -11.77
N TYR A 253 -5.21 -3.50 -12.90
CA TYR A 253 -4.22 -2.50 -13.29
C TYR A 253 -4.90 -1.31 -13.99
N ASP A 254 -5.41 -0.35 -13.23
CA ASP A 254 -6.17 0.80 -13.74
C ASP A 254 -6.21 1.93 -12.70
N ASP A 255 -6.68 3.11 -13.11
CA ASP A 255 -7.02 4.20 -12.20
C ASP A 255 -8.41 3.96 -11.59
N ALA A 256 -8.49 3.71 -10.29
CA ALA A 256 -9.76 3.49 -9.61
C ALA A 256 -10.76 4.67 -9.73
N LEU A 257 -10.27 5.89 -9.97
CA LEU A 257 -11.08 7.10 -10.13
C LEU A 257 -11.54 7.30 -11.59
N SER A 258 -11.08 6.50 -12.55
CA SER A 258 -11.50 6.56 -13.96
C SER A 258 -12.94 6.04 -14.18
N LYS A 259 -13.45 5.23 -13.26
CA LYS A 259 -14.79 4.65 -13.36
C LYS A 259 -15.87 5.69 -13.05
N GLU A 260 -16.80 5.89 -13.97
CA GLU A 260 -17.96 6.75 -13.75
C GLU A 260 -18.81 6.26 -12.57
N MET A 261 -19.15 7.16 -11.64
CA MET A 261 -19.87 6.81 -10.42
C MET A 261 -21.24 6.17 -10.70
N SER A 262 -21.92 6.63 -11.75
CA SER A 262 -23.21 6.12 -12.23
C SER A 262 -23.13 4.68 -12.73
N SER A 263 -21.95 4.21 -13.13
CA SER A 263 -21.74 2.84 -13.61
C SER A 263 -21.61 1.80 -12.48
N ILE A 264 -21.38 2.25 -11.23
CA ILE A 264 -21.24 1.37 -10.07
C ILE A 264 -22.61 0.84 -9.68
N SER A 265 -22.82 -0.45 -9.93
CA SER A 265 -24.08 -1.14 -9.67
C SER A 265 -24.00 -2.04 -8.43
N GLN A 266 -25.11 -2.67 -8.04
CA GLN A 266 -25.16 -3.52 -6.85
C GLN A 266 -24.14 -4.68 -6.87
N LYS A 267 -23.82 -5.23 -8.05
CA LYS A 267 -22.83 -6.33 -8.20
C LYS A 267 -21.39 -5.87 -7.95
N ASP A 268 -21.13 -4.57 -8.11
CA ASP A 268 -19.82 -3.98 -7.89
C ASP A 268 -19.57 -3.71 -6.40
N ARG A 269 -20.63 -3.72 -5.57
CA ARG A 269 -20.54 -3.36 -4.15
C ARG A 269 -19.90 -4.45 -3.29
N VAL A 270 -19.24 -4.01 -2.23
CA VAL A 270 -18.40 -4.83 -1.36
C VAL A 270 -18.80 -4.69 0.11
N ASP A 271 -18.41 -5.67 0.90
CA ASP A 271 -18.74 -5.76 2.33
C ASP A 271 -17.71 -5.02 3.19
N CYS A 272 -16.43 -5.10 2.80
CA CYS A 272 -15.31 -4.48 3.51
C CYS A 272 -14.48 -3.59 2.58
N ILE A 273 -14.04 -2.43 3.08
CA ILE A 273 -13.01 -1.62 2.45
C ILE A 273 -11.88 -1.33 3.44
N LEU A 274 -10.64 -1.63 3.05
CA LEU A 274 -9.45 -1.31 3.82
C LEU A 274 -8.48 -0.61 2.89
N ALA A 275 -8.15 0.65 3.16
CA ALA A 275 -7.40 1.44 2.19
C ALA A 275 -6.57 2.56 2.82
N ASN A 276 -5.50 2.93 2.13
CA ASN A 276 -4.75 4.17 2.35
C ASN A 276 -4.65 4.91 1.00
N PRO A 277 -5.68 5.69 0.62
CA PRO A 277 -5.66 6.44 -0.63
C PRO A 277 -4.50 7.47 -0.65
N PRO A 278 -4.01 7.86 -1.85
CA PRO A 278 -2.89 8.78 -1.98
C PRO A 278 -3.16 10.13 -1.31
N PHE A 279 -2.17 10.68 -0.61
CA PHE A 279 -2.28 11.97 0.07
C PHE A 279 -1.86 13.11 -0.86
N GLY A 280 -2.69 14.16 -0.96
CA GLY A 280 -2.37 15.38 -1.72
C GLY A 280 -2.12 15.16 -3.21
N GLY A 281 -2.54 14.02 -3.77
CA GLY A 281 -2.49 13.77 -5.20
C GLY A 281 -3.55 14.60 -5.92
N VAL A 282 -3.15 15.24 -7.01
CA VAL A 282 -4.05 15.96 -7.90
C VAL A 282 -4.43 15.03 -9.04
N VAL A 283 -5.73 14.78 -9.23
CA VAL A 283 -6.19 13.95 -10.36
C VAL A 283 -6.00 14.67 -11.70
N THR A 284 -5.92 13.90 -12.78
CA THR A 284 -5.84 14.43 -14.15
C THR A 284 -7.11 15.19 -14.53
N ASP A 285 -6.95 16.21 -15.37
CA ASP A 285 -8.07 17.06 -15.80
C ASP A 285 -9.17 16.22 -16.47
N GLY A 286 -10.41 16.43 -16.04
CA GLY A 286 -11.59 15.72 -16.54
C GLY A 286 -11.97 14.50 -15.72
N MET A 287 -11.07 13.95 -14.89
CA MET A 287 -11.37 12.81 -14.01
C MET A 287 -12.44 13.14 -12.97
N GLU A 288 -12.49 14.38 -12.50
CA GLU A 288 -13.52 14.84 -11.58
C GLU A 288 -14.94 14.75 -12.19
N THR A 289 -15.07 14.68 -13.51
CA THR A 289 -16.38 14.60 -14.19
C THR A 289 -17.07 13.26 -14.00
N ASN A 290 -16.32 12.20 -13.65
CA ASN A 290 -16.83 10.88 -13.25
C ASN A 290 -17.65 10.95 -11.96
N PHE A 291 -17.53 12.04 -11.20
CA PHE A 291 -18.23 12.29 -9.95
C PHE A 291 -19.39 13.28 -10.17
N SER A 292 -20.42 13.15 -9.34
CA SER A 292 -21.53 14.11 -9.31
C SER A 292 -21.02 15.53 -9.11
N ALA A 293 -21.66 16.51 -9.75
CA ALA A 293 -21.28 17.92 -9.74
C ALA A 293 -21.02 18.47 -8.33
N ASN A 294 -21.75 17.97 -7.32
CA ASN A 294 -21.62 18.40 -5.93
C ASN A 294 -20.29 18.01 -5.26
N PHE A 295 -19.62 16.97 -5.77
CA PHE A 295 -18.42 16.37 -5.19
C PHE A 295 -17.17 16.51 -6.07
N ARG A 296 -17.23 17.28 -7.16
CA ARG A 296 -16.09 17.47 -8.06
C ARG A 296 -15.00 18.30 -7.39
N THR A 297 -13.85 17.69 -7.20
CA THR A 297 -12.62 18.29 -6.67
C THR A 297 -11.42 17.65 -7.37
N LYS A 298 -10.27 18.31 -7.35
CA LYS A 298 -9.03 17.72 -7.86
C LYS A 298 -8.27 16.90 -6.82
N GLU A 299 -8.69 16.96 -5.55
CA GLU A 299 -8.08 16.25 -4.44
C GLU A 299 -8.43 14.76 -4.47
N SER A 300 -7.46 13.92 -4.84
CA SER A 300 -7.64 12.46 -4.98
C SER A 300 -8.20 11.81 -3.71
N ALA A 301 -7.66 12.13 -2.53
CA ALA A 301 -8.11 11.56 -1.25
C ALA A 301 -9.63 11.76 -1.00
N ASP A 302 -10.15 12.93 -1.38
CA ASP A 302 -11.56 13.26 -1.21
C ASP A 302 -12.44 12.50 -2.22
N LEU A 303 -11.97 12.34 -3.47
CA LEU A 303 -12.65 11.54 -4.48
C LEU A 303 -12.66 10.05 -4.12
N PHE A 304 -11.55 9.53 -3.59
CA PHE A 304 -11.48 8.16 -3.07
C PHE A 304 -12.47 7.93 -1.94
N LEU A 305 -12.65 8.88 -1.02
CA LEU A 305 -13.65 8.77 0.04
C LEU A 305 -15.07 8.61 -0.54
N ILE A 306 -15.44 9.41 -1.54
CA ILE A 306 -16.72 9.28 -2.23
C ILE A 306 -16.84 7.95 -2.97
N LEU A 307 -15.78 7.51 -3.64
CA LEU A 307 -15.74 6.23 -4.34
C LEU A 307 -15.99 5.07 -3.37
N MET A 308 -15.30 5.05 -2.23
CA MET A 308 -15.44 4.02 -1.20
C MET A 308 -16.85 3.99 -0.60
N ILE A 309 -17.45 5.15 -0.31
CA ILE A 309 -18.85 5.23 0.15
C ILE A 309 -19.80 4.61 -0.88
N ASN A 310 -19.56 4.80 -2.18
CA ASN A 310 -20.42 4.23 -3.22
C ASN A 310 -20.22 2.72 -3.41
N TYR A 311 -19.00 2.22 -3.25
CA TYR A 311 -18.69 0.78 -3.31
C TYR A 311 -19.23 -0.01 -2.13
N LEU A 312 -19.38 0.57 -0.94
CA LEU A 312 -19.92 -0.20 0.19
C LEU A 312 -21.37 -0.63 -0.08
N LYS A 313 -21.70 -1.87 0.30
CA LYS A 313 -23.09 -2.31 0.53
C LYS A 313 -23.67 -1.61 1.75
N ASP A 314 -24.99 -1.60 1.89
CA ASP A 314 -25.61 -1.21 3.16
C ASP A 314 -25.25 -2.25 4.22
N GLY A 315 -24.80 -1.79 5.39
CA GLY A 315 -24.17 -2.64 6.41
C GLY A 315 -22.68 -2.93 6.16
N GLY A 316 -22.15 -2.59 4.99
CA GLY A 316 -20.72 -2.68 4.69
C GLY A 316 -19.90 -1.69 5.50
N ARG A 317 -18.65 -2.04 5.79
CA ARG A 317 -17.78 -1.30 6.72
C ARG A 317 -16.43 -0.98 6.09
N ALA A 318 -15.87 0.16 6.48
CA ALA A 318 -14.60 0.62 5.97
C ALA A 318 -13.67 1.06 7.10
N GLY A 319 -12.39 0.76 6.93
CA GLY A 319 -11.29 1.22 7.77
C GLY A 319 -10.23 1.85 6.87
N ILE A 320 -10.12 3.17 6.91
CA ILE A 320 -9.30 3.91 5.93
C ILE A 320 -8.37 4.90 6.62
N VAL A 321 -7.28 5.24 5.93
CA VAL A 321 -6.36 6.30 6.33
C VAL A 321 -6.69 7.58 5.55
N LEU A 322 -6.83 8.72 6.23
CA LEU A 322 -6.96 10.03 5.58
C LEU A 322 -6.07 11.09 6.25
N PRO A 323 -5.53 12.06 5.48
CA PRO A 323 -4.81 13.18 6.05
C PRO A 323 -5.78 14.20 6.68
N ASP A 324 -5.28 15.05 7.59
CA ASP A 324 -6.05 16.16 8.19
C ASP A 324 -6.72 17.06 7.14
N GLY A 325 -6.12 17.19 5.95
CA GLY A 325 -6.66 17.98 4.83
C GLY A 325 -7.99 17.46 4.26
N SER A 326 -8.38 16.21 4.54
CA SER A 326 -9.70 15.66 4.20
C SER A 326 -10.72 15.85 5.33
N LEU A 327 -10.27 16.12 6.56
CA LEU A 327 -11.13 16.35 7.72
C LEU A 327 -11.62 17.81 7.85
N THR A 328 -11.02 18.72 7.09
CA THR A 328 -11.22 20.17 7.19
C THR A 328 -11.53 20.82 5.83
N GLY A 329 -11.87 22.11 5.84
CA GLY A 329 -12.04 22.92 4.62
C GLY A 329 -13.48 23.02 4.10
N ASP A 330 -13.79 24.13 3.45
CA ASP A 330 -15.16 24.50 3.08
C ASP A 330 -15.58 23.99 1.69
N GLY A 331 -16.83 24.30 1.29
CA GLY A 331 -17.31 24.06 -0.07
C GLY A 331 -17.45 22.58 -0.41
N VAL A 332 -16.71 22.09 -1.41
CA VAL A 332 -16.78 20.69 -1.84
C VAL A 332 -16.35 19.74 -0.71
N LYS A 333 -15.27 20.07 0.00
CA LYS A 333 -14.74 19.25 1.10
C LYS A 333 -15.77 19.10 2.23
N GLN A 334 -16.45 20.19 2.58
CA GLN A 334 -17.56 20.17 3.53
C GLN A 334 -18.69 19.25 3.08
N ARG A 335 -19.13 19.34 1.83
CA ARG A 335 -20.19 18.48 1.27
C ARG A 335 -19.81 17.00 1.25
N ILE A 336 -18.54 16.68 1.02
CA ILE A 336 -18.03 15.31 1.06
C ILE A 336 -18.13 14.75 2.49
N ARG A 337 -17.75 15.53 3.51
CA ARG A 337 -17.90 15.13 4.92
C ARG A 337 -19.36 15.02 5.34
N GLU A 338 -20.20 15.94 4.91
CA GLU A 338 -21.65 15.86 5.12
C GLU A 338 -22.23 14.57 4.53
N LYS A 339 -21.84 14.20 3.30
CA LYS A 339 -22.24 12.93 2.67
C LYS A 339 -21.76 11.72 3.47
N LEU A 340 -20.50 11.70 3.92
CA LEU A 340 -20.00 10.63 4.77
C LEU A 340 -20.85 10.48 6.04
N LEU A 341 -21.17 11.58 6.71
CA LEU A 341 -21.91 11.56 7.97
C LEU A 341 -23.40 11.24 7.80
N THR A 342 -23.96 11.51 6.62
CA THR A 342 -25.38 11.25 6.31
C THR A 342 -25.59 9.82 5.83
N ASP A 343 -24.72 9.32 4.95
CA ASP A 343 -24.88 7.99 4.35
C ASP A 343 -24.25 6.88 5.19
N CYS A 344 -23.30 7.23 6.05
CA CYS A 344 -22.56 6.30 6.89
C CYS A 344 -22.59 6.72 8.36
N ASN A 345 -22.39 5.73 9.22
CA ASN A 345 -22.13 5.89 10.63
C ASN A 345 -20.61 5.87 10.83
N LEU A 346 -20.00 7.07 10.79
CA LEU A 346 -18.62 7.29 11.17
C LEU A 346 -18.51 7.22 12.69
N HIS A 347 -18.30 6.01 13.19
CA HIS A 347 -18.36 5.74 14.61
C HIS A 347 -17.03 6.00 15.33
N THR A 348 -15.89 6.01 14.62
CA THR A 348 -14.56 6.15 15.23
C THR A 348 -13.56 6.88 14.33
N ILE A 349 -12.83 7.83 14.90
CA ILE A 349 -11.64 8.47 14.31
C ILE A 349 -10.46 8.28 15.27
N VAL A 350 -9.39 7.62 14.81
CA VAL A 350 -8.14 7.48 15.54
C VAL A 350 -7.14 8.49 15.00
N ARG A 351 -6.70 9.42 15.84
CA ARG A 351 -5.70 10.44 15.47
C ARG A 351 -4.30 9.90 15.67
N LEU A 352 -3.47 9.97 14.64
CA LEU A 352 -2.09 9.49 14.69
C LEU A 352 -1.10 10.66 14.81
N PRO A 353 0.06 10.46 15.46
CA PRO A 353 1.16 11.42 15.43
C PRO A 353 1.66 11.68 14.00
N ASN A 354 2.03 12.92 13.69
CA ASN A 354 2.50 13.33 12.35
C ASN A 354 3.74 12.57 11.85
N SER A 355 4.47 11.92 12.76
CA SER A 355 5.69 11.15 12.44
C SER A 355 5.41 9.76 11.90
N VAL A 356 4.17 9.24 11.98
CA VAL A 356 3.86 7.85 11.57
C VAL A 356 4.19 7.57 10.12
N PHE A 357 3.93 8.54 9.22
CA PHE A 357 4.15 8.41 7.78
C PHE A 357 5.38 9.19 7.29
N GLN A 358 6.25 9.66 8.19
CA GLN A 358 7.48 10.32 7.78
C GLN A 358 8.48 9.33 7.17
N PRO A 359 9.30 9.76 6.19
CA PRO A 359 9.39 11.12 5.64
C PRO A 359 8.35 11.45 4.54
N TYR A 360 7.47 10.52 4.18
CA TYR A 360 6.58 10.63 3.01
C TYR A 360 5.49 11.67 3.19
N ALA A 361 4.87 11.69 4.37
CA ALA A 361 3.87 12.68 4.73
C ALA A 361 4.33 13.43 5.99
N SER A 362 4.27 14.76 5.93
CA SER A 362 4.49 15.66 7.07
C SER A 362 3.19 16.05 7.78
N VAL A 363 2.05 15.77 7.16
CA VAL A 363 0.71 16.04 7.69
C VAL A 363 0.29 14.99 8.70
N ALA A 364 -0.51 15.38 9.69
CA ALA A 364 -1.15 14.40 10.56
C ALA A 364 -2.12 13.53 9.75
N THR A 365 -2.24 12.27 10.17
CA THR A 365 -3.08 11.27 9.51
C THR A 365 -4.03 10.67 10.52
N ASN A 366 -5.17 10.20 10.04
CA ASN A 366 -6.25 9.72 10.86
C ASN A 366 -6.76 8.39 10.30
N LEU A 367 -7.13 7.47 11.20
CA LEU A 367 -7.80 6.23 10.83
C LEU A 367 -9.29 6.44 11.04
N LEU A 368 -10.07 6.33 9.97
CA LEU A 368 -11.52 6.49 10.00
C LEU A 368 -12.17 5.11 9.88
N PHE A 369 -13.14 4.87 10.74
CA PHE A 369 -13.94 3.65 10.73
C PHE A 369 -15.41 3.98 10.64
N PHE A 370 -16.07 3.49 9.59
CA PHE A 370 -17.47 3.79 9.33
C PHE A 370 -18.22 2.61 8.72
N THR A 371 -19.53 2.57 8.95
CA THR A 371 -20.45 1.59 8.38
C THR A 371 -21.51 2.29 7.55
N LYS A 372 -21.79 1.81 6.34
CA LYS A 372 -22.79 2.42 5.44
C LYS A 372 -24.22 2.02 5.81
N GLY A 373 -25.17 2.91 5.55
CA GLY A 373 -26.61 2.63 5.59
C GLY A 373 -27.34 3.27 6.78
N THR A 374 -26.61 3.76 7.78
CA THR A 374 -27.18 4.50 8.91
C THR A 374 -26.43 5.81 9.12
N PRO A 375 -27.10 6.96 9.30
CA PRO A 375 -26.42 8.23 9.56
C PRO A 375 -25.62 8.23 10.87
N THR A 376 -24.56 9.04 10.90
CA THR A 376 -23.74 9.29 12.08
C THR A 376 -24.53 10.06 13.14
N LYS A 377 -24.48 9.58 14.39
CA LYS A 377 -25.10 10.25 15.56
C LYS A 377 -24.08 10.85 16.50
N GLU A 378 -22.99 10.12 16.68
CA GLU A 378 -21.87 10.49 17.54
C GLU A 378 -20.61 9.83 17.00
N ILE A 379 -19.48 10.49 17.20
CA ILE A 379 -18.17 10.02 16.78
C ILE A 379 -17.29 9.88 18.02
N TRP A 380 -16.68 8.71 18.16
CA TRP A 380 -15.60 8.55 19.13
C TRP A 380 -14.28 8.95 18.51
N TYR A 381 -13.54 9.81 19.21
CA TYR A 381 -12.16 10.11 18.89
C TYR A 381 -11.24 9.35 19.83
N TYR A 382 -10.12 8.86 19.31
CA TYR A 382 -9.04 8.30 20.11
C TYR A 382 -7.71 8.89 19.65
N GLU A 383 -6.94 9.49 20.55
CA GLU A 383 -5.63 10.04 20.25
C GLU A 383 -4.52 9.04 20.57
N HIS A 384 -3.84 8.55 19.53
CA HIS A 384 -2.71 7.63 19.69
C HIS A 384 -1.51 8.35 20.33
N LYS A 385 -0.96 7.74 21.38
CA LYS A 385 0.17 8.29 22.14
C LYS A 385 1.47 7.63 21.69
N LEU A 386 2.51 8.43 21.49
CA LEU A 386 3.87 7.92 21.33
C LEU A 386 4.34 7.18 22.60
N PRO A 387 5.22 6.18 22.47
CA PRO A 387 5.95 5.61 23.59
C PRO A 387 6.68 6.68 24.40
N GLU A 388 6.79 6.51 25.72
CA GLU A 388 7.33 7.55 26.61
C GLU A 388 8.80 7.90 26.32
N ASP A 389 9.57 6.97 25.74
CA ASP A 389 10.96 7.17 25.34
C ASP A 389 11.11 7.79 23.94
N GLN A 390 10.00 8.15 23.27
CA GLN A 390 10.01 8.62 21.89
C GLN A 390 9.28 9.94 21.71
N LYS A 391 9.95 10.88 21.02
CA LYS A 391 9.36 12.16 20.61
C LYS A 391 8.71 12.11 19.23
N ALA A 392 9.09 11.15 18.40
CA ALA A 392 8.59 10.92 17.05
C ALA A 392 8.96 9.50 16.59
N TYR A 393 8.15 8.93 15.70
CA TYR A 393 8.53 7.74 14.93
C TYR A 393 9.60 8.07 13.90
N SER A 394 10.39 7.05 13.55
CA SER A 394 11.45 7.15 12.55
C SER A 394 11.67 5.79 11.88
N LYS A 395 12.53 5.74 10.85
CA LYS A 395 12.89 4.49 10.18
C LYS A 395 13.41 3.40 11.14
N THR A 396 14.15 3.79 12.19
CA THR A 396 14.72 2.85 13.18
C THR A 396 13.78 2.56 14.35
N LYS A 397 12.83 3.46 14.61
CA LYS A 397 11.79 3.30 15.62
C LYS A 397 10.41 3.57 14.98
N PRO A 398 9.91 2.66 14.13
CA PRO A 398 8.59 2.80 13.53
C PRO A 398 7.49 2.46 14.54
N ILE A 399 6.26 2.86 14.23
CA ILE A 399 5.08 2.44 14.99
C ILE A 399 4.94 0.92 14.97
N LYS A 400 4.63 0.33 16.12
CA LYS A 400 4.45 -1.12 16.28
C LYS A 400 3.00 -1.48 16.61
N LEU A 401 2.63 -2.73 16.32
CA LEU A 401 1.26 -3.20 16.52
C LEU A 401 0.88 -3.22 18.00
N GLU A 402 1.83 -3.51 18.90
CA GLU A 402 1.58 -3.61 20.34
C GLU A 402 1.20 -2.26 20.94
N GLU A 403 1.57 -1.15 20.28
CA GLU A 403 1.19 0.20 20.70
C GLU A 403 -0.33 0.45 20.54
N PHE A 404 -1.02 -0.37 19.75
CA PHE A 404 -2.48 -0.32 19.60
C PHE A 404 -3.24 -1.15 20.63
N GLU A 405 -2.58 -1.96 21.47
CA GLU A 405 -3.27 -2.81 22.45
C GLU A 405 -4.24 -2.05 23.38
N PRO A 406 -3.89 -0.85 23.93
CA PRO A 406 -4.85 -0.08 24.72
C PRO A 406 -6.11 0.30 23.93
N LEU A 407 -5.94 0.65 22.65
CA LEU A 407 -7.05 0.99 21.76
C LEU A 407 -7.91 -0.24 21.43
N LYS A 408 -7.29 -1.41 21.19
CA LYS A 408 -8.01 -2.66 20.96
C LYS A 408 -8.86 -3.08 22.16
N LEU A 409 -8.31 -2.98 23.38
CA LEU A 409 -9.03 -3.28 24.61
C LEU A 409 -10.22 -2.32 24.83
N TRP A 410 -10.04 -1.05 24.47
CA TRP A 410 -11.08 -0.02 24.55
C TRP A 410 -12.17 -0.17 23.48
N TRP A 411 -11.86 -0.74 22.31
CA TRP A 411 -12.70 -0.73 21.10
C TRP A 411 -14.16 -1.16 21.32
N ASN A 412 -14.34 -2.26 22.07
CA ASN A 412 -15.65 -2.86 22.39
C ASN A 412 -16.20 -2.44 23.75
N ASN A 413 -15.44 -1.69 24.55
CA ASN A 413 -15.81 -1.25 25.91
C ASN A 413 -15.57 0.27 26.05
N ARG A 414 -16.19 1.04 25.15
CA ARG A 414 -15.86 2.46 24.97
C ARG A 414 -16.28 3.29 26.17
N VAL A 415 -15.29 3.90 26.80
CA VAL A 415 -15.45 4.88 27.88
C VAL A 415 -14.57 6.08 27.61
N GLU A 416 -15.04 7.27 27.98
CA GLU A 416 -14.20 8.47 27.90
C GLU A 416 -13.01 8.36 28.86
N ASN A 417 -11.86 8.84 28.42
CA ASN A 417 -10.62 8.87 29.17
C ASN A 417 -9.67 9.92 28.59
N LYS A 418 -8.44 10.03 29.10
CA LYS A 418 -7.46 11.04 28.64
C LYS A 418 -7.11 10.98 27.15
N GLN A 419 -7.32 9.83 26.49
CA GLN A 419 -7.07 9.62 25.06
C GLN A 419 -8.34 9.53 24.23
N ALA A 420 -9.49 9.23 24.84
CA ALA A 420 -10.74 8.96 24.14
C ALA A 420 -11.86 9.90 24.59
N TRP A 421 -12.49 10.58 23.65
CA TRP A 421 -13.63 11.47 23.91
C TRP A 421 -14.70 11.30 22.83
N LYS A 422 -15.92 11.73 23.14
CA LYS A 422 -17.06 11.58 22.25
C LYS A 422 -17.60 12.94 21.79
N VAL A 423 -17.98 13.02 20.53
CA VAL A 423 -18.52 14.25 19.92
C VAL A 423 -19.87 13.94 19.27
N ASN A 424 -20.89 14.73 19.60
CA ASN A 424 -22.23 14.58 19.02
C ASN A 424 -22.29 15.18 17.61
N ILE A 425 -23.13 14.60 16.74
CA ILE A 425 -23.33 15.07 15.37
C ILE A 425 -23.77 16.54 15.29
N GLU A 426 -24.54 17.06 16.25
CA GLU A 426 -25.01 18.45 16.24
C GLU A 426 -23.86 19.45 16.45
N THR A 427 -22.86 19.09 17.26
CA THR A 427 -21.62 19.88 17.39
C THR A 427 -20.87 19.94 16.06
N ILE A 428 -20.82 18.81 15.34
CA ILE A 428 -20.15 18.69 14.04
C ILE A 428 -20.94 19.43 12.95
N LYS A 429 -22.27 19.42 12.96
CA LYS A 429 -23.06 20.24 12.03
C LYS A 429 -22.82 21.73 12.26
N THR A 430 -22.84 22.16 13.52
CA THR A 430 -22.67 23.57 13.91
C THR A 430 -21.29 24.11 13.54
N ASN A 431 -20.25 23.26 13.51
CA ASN A 431 -18.89 23.65 13.13
C ASN A 431 -18.58 23.52 11.62
N GLY A 432 -19.61 23.35 10.77
CA GLY A 432 -19.42 23.22 9.32
C GLY A 432 -18.91 21.84 8.89
N TYR A 433 -19.33 20.79 9.59
CA TYR A 433 -18.88 19.41 9.39
C TYR A 433 -17.37 19.22 9.54
N ASN A 434 -16.69 20.07 10.31
CA ASN A 434 -15.26 19.94 10.56
C ASN A 434 -15.00 18.76 11.52
N LEU A 435 -14.20 17.80 11.04
CA LEU A 435 -13.86 16.58 11.74
C LEU A 435 -12.49 16.65 12.45
N ASP A 436 -11.73 17.75 12.33
CA ASP A 436 -10.50 17.99 13.10
C ASP A 436 -10.82 18.48 14.51
N ILE A 437 -11.36 17.58 15.35
CA ILE A 437 -11.62 17.85 16.75
C ILE A 437 -10.37 17.50 17.58
N LYS A 438 -9.85 18.45 18.35
CA LYS A 438 -8.69 18.27 19.23
C LYS A 438 -9.07 17.54 20.53
N ASN A 439 -8.10 16.90 21.17
CA ASN A 439 -8.29 16.22 22.44
C ASN A 439 -8.55 17.25 23.56
N PRO A 440 -9.74 17.25 24.21
CA PRO A 440 -10.08 18.23 25.24
C PRO A 440 -9.27 18.08 26.53
N HIS A 441 -8.56 16.96 26.71
CA HIS A 441 -7.73 16.68 27.89
C HIS A 441 -6.27 17.11 27.73
N LYS A 442 -5.86 17.55 26.52
CA LYS A 442 -4.58 18.22 26.33
C LYS A 442 -4.79 19.71 26.49
N ASN A 443 -4.17 20.27 27.53
CA ASN A 443 -3.98 21.71 27.59
C ASN A 443 -3.06 22.09 26.42
N GLU A 444 -3.61 22.69 25.38
CA GLU A 444 -2.78 23.45 24.46
C GLU A 444 -2.14 24.56 25.29
N VAL A 445 -0.83 24.47 25.49
CA VAL A 445 -0.07 25.68 25.79
C VAL A 445 -0.11 26.46 24.49
N GLU A 446 -1.14 27.30 24.31
CA GLU A 446 -1.03 28.42 23.39
C GLU A 446 0.21 29.20 23.84
N ILE A 447 1.34 28.97 23.16
CA ILE A 447 2.48 29.84 23.31
C ILE A 447 2.11 31.11 22.55
N ASN A 448 1.34 31.97 23.21
CA ASN A 448 1.05 33.31 22.75
C ASN A 448 2.35 34.10 22.82
N TYR A 449 3.09 34.12 21.72
CA TYR A 449 4.26 34.96 21.59
C TYR A 449 3.81 36.42 21.48
N THR A 450 4.36 37.28 22.32
CA THR A 450 4.28 38.72 22.12
C THR A 450 4.98 39.11 20.82
N SER A 451 4.61 40.25 20.24
CA SER A 451 5.29 40.77 19.04
C SER A 451 6.81 40.86 19.22
N THR A 452 7.27 41.15 20.44
CA THR A 452 8.70 41.19 20.81
C THR A 452 9.36 39.81 20.75
N GLU A 453 8.69 38.77 21.24
CA GLU A 453 9.20 37.39 21.18
C GLU A 453 9.20 36.84 19.75
N LEU A 454 8.18 37.19 18.94
CA LEU A 454 8.17 36.86 17.52
C LEU A 454 9.32 37.54 16.78
N LEU A 455 9.60 38.81 17.08
CA LEU A 455 10.73 39.54 16.49
C LEU A 455 12.09 38.95 16.92
N ASP A 456 12.23 38.53 18.17
CA ASP A 456 13.45 37.86 18.66
C ASP A 456 13.66 36.49 17.99
N LEU A 457 12.58 35.70 17.87
CA LEU A 457 12.61 34.42 17.15
C LEU A 457 12.96 34.60 15.67
N LEU A 458 12.36 35.60 15.01
CA LEU A 458 12.65 35.94 13.63
C LEU A 458 14.11 36.38 13.46
N SER A 459 14.61 37.24 14.36
CA SER A 459 16.00 37.70 14.37
C SER A 459 16.98 36.54 14.53
N LYS A 460 16.72 35.62 15.48
CA LYS A 460 17.52 34.40 15.67
C LYS A 460 17.51 33.49 14.44
N SER A 461 16.36 33.34 13.80
CA SER A 461 16.21 32.57 12.56
C SER A 461 17.02 33.17 11.40
N LEU A 462 16.98 34.50 11.24
CA LEU A 462 17.75 35.23 10.24
C LEU A 462 19.26 35.12 10.50
N LEU A 463 19.70 35.29 11.75
CA LEU A 463 21.10 35.11 12.15
C LEU A 463 21.61 33.70 11.82
N LYS A 464 20.81 32.67 12.13
CA LYS A 464 21.15 31.28 11.80
C LYS A 464 21.25 31.08 10.29
N SER A 465 20.34 31.66 9.53
CA SER A 465 20.35 31.61 8.06
C SER A 465 21.60 32.29 7.48
N SER A 466 21.95 33.47 7.97
CA SER A 466 23.18 34.18 7.58
C SER A 466 24.43 33.36 7.87
N ASN A 467 24.53 32.74 9.06
CA ASN A 467 25.66 31.88 9.40
C ASN A 467 25.77 30.65 8.47
N LEU A 468 24.65 30.04 8.09
CA LEU A 468 24.63 28.95 7.12
C LEU A 468 25.09 29.43 5.73
N ILE A 469 24.67 30.62 5.29
CA ILE A 469 25.11 31.21 4.03
C ILE A 469 26.62 31.49 4.04
N GLU A 470 27.16 32.03 5.13
CA GLU A 470 28.62 32.23 5.23
C GLU A 470 29.39 30.92 5.18
N LYS A 471 28.88 29.88 5.85
CA LYS A 471 29.48 28.55 5.78
C LYS A 471 29.49 28.01 4.35
N LEU A 472 28.36 28.10 3.63
CA LEU A 472 28.28 27.73 2.22
C LEU A 472 29.24 28.54 1.33
N LYS A 473 29.39 29.85 1.59
CA LYS A 473 30.36 30.69 0.86
C LYS A 473 31.81 30.28 1.14
N SER A 474 32.11 29.82 2.36
CA SER A 474 33.45 29.34 2.72
C SER A 474 33.81 28.00 2.08
N GLU A 475 32.81 27.16 1.80
CA GLU A 475 32.97 25.87 1.12
C GLU A 475 33.06 26.00 -0.42
N LEU A 476 32.74 27.18 -0.97
CA LEU A 476 32.84 27.51 -2.40
C LEU A 476 34.16 28.21 -2.79
N LYS A 477 35.04 28.50 -1.81
CA LYS A 477 36.42 28.96 -2.03
C LYS A 477 37.37 27.78 -1.93
#